data_AF-A0A2J7VYX6-F1
#
_entry.id   AF-A0A2J7VYX6-F1
#
_cell.length_a   1.000
_cell.length_b   1.000
_cell.length_c   1.000
_cell.angle_alpha   90.00
_cell.angle_beta   90.00
_cell.angle_gamma   90.00
#
_symmetry.space_group_name_H-M   'P 1'
#
loop_
_entity.id
_entity.type
_entity.pdbx_description
1 polymer ?
#
loop_
_entity_poly.entity_id
_entity_poly.type
_entity_poly.pdbx_seq_one_letter_code
_entity_poly.pdbx_strand_id
1 'polypeptide(L)'
;MALEDMHDVLVDHLKAQGALQFAIDCWENLWWQAHNVPDAPLPCPNCFLEGRVERLVPLERTGALGAVRCDACKAEFEFPRG
;
A
#
# COMPACT_ATOMS: atom_id res chain seq x y z
N MET A 1 0.18 3.19 -14.73
CA MET A 1 1.34 2.27 -14.65
C MET A 1 1.97 2.21 -13.25
N ALA A 2 2.68 3.22 -12.72
CA ALA A 2 3.38 3.06 -11.42
C ALA A 2 2.48 2.80 -10.18
N LEU A 3 1.24 3.32 -10.15
CA LEU A 3 0.29 3.09 -9.05
C LEU A 3 -0.40 1.73 -9.11
N GLU A 4 -0.58 1.18 -10.32
CA GLU A 4 -1.19 -0.14 -10.52
C GLU A 4 -0.22 -1.25 -10.08
N ASP A 5 1.07 -1.09 -10.40
CA ASP A 5 2.13 -1.99 -9.94
C ASP A 5 2.23 -2.00 -8.40
N MET A 6 2.18 -0.81 -7.79
CA MET A 6 2.17 -0.68 -6.33
C MET A 6 0.94 -1.36 -5.70
N HIS A 7 -0.24 -1.20 -6.30
CA HIS A 7 -1.46 -1.84 -5.82
C HIS A 7 -1.33 -3.37 -5.84
N ASP A 8 -0.84 -3.94 -6.94
CA ASP A 8 -0.68 -5.40 -7.08
C ASP A 8 0.27 -5.96 -6.02
N VAL A 9 1.43 -5.30 -5.80
CA VAL A 9 2.40 -5.69 -4.76
C VAL A 9 1.79 -5.68 -3.35
N LEU A 10 0.98 -4.67 -3.03
CA LEU A 10 0.36 -4.55 -1.70
C LEU A 10 -0.77 -5.57 -1.51
N VAL A 11 -1.55 -5.85 -2.54
CA VAL A 11 -2.59 -6.89 -2.52
C VAL A 11 -1.96 -8.29 -2.42
N ASP A 12 -0.90 -8.56 -3.17
CA ASP A 12 -0.15 -9.82 -3.07
C ASP A 12 0.42 -10.00 -1.66
N HIS A 13 0.95 -8.91 -1.07
CA HIS A 13 1.40 -8.93 0.32
C HIS A 13 0.27 -9.28 1.30
N LEU A 14 -0.93 -8.70 1.16
CA LEU A 14 -2.09 -9.06 1.98
C LEU A 14 -2.43 -10.54 1.84
N LYS A 15 -2.47 -11.06 0.61
CA LYS A 15 -2.71 -12.48 0.34
C LYS A 15 -1.64 -13.37 0.99
N ALA A 16 -0.36 -12.98 0.88
CA ALA A 16 0.76 -13.70 1.47
C ALA A 16 0.72 -13.71 3.02
N GLN A 17 0.18 -12.66 3.64
CA GLN A 17 -0.08 -12.60 5.08
C GLN A 17 -1.32 -13.41 5.51
N GLY A 18 -2.02 -14.06 4.59
CA GLY A 18 -3.23 -14.83 4.89
C GLY A 18 -4.45 -13.95 5.15
N ALA A 19 -4.47 -12.72 4.61
CA ALA A 19 -5.64 -11.86 4.69
C ALA A 19 -6.86 -12.53 4.06
N LEU A 20 -8.00 -12.44 4.75
CA LEU A 20 -9.27 -12.88 4.19
C LEU A 20 -9.64 -12.03 2.97
N GLN A 21 -10.33 -12.62 1.99
CA GLN A 21 -10.80 -11.91 0.80
C GLN A 21 -11.61 -10.64 1.15
N PHE A 22 -12.39 -10.69 2.25
CA PHE A 22 -13.12 -9.53 2.76
C PHE A 22 -12.20 -8.39 3.23
N ALA A 23 -11.07 -8.72 3.88
CA ALA A 23 -10.10 -7.74 4.32
C ALA A 23 -9.39 -7.09 3.12
N ILE A 24 -9.07 -7.90 2.10
CA ILE A 24 -8.49 -7.41 0.84
C ILE A 24 -9.46 -6.43 0.17
N ASP A 25 -10.74 -6.80 0.01
CA ASP A 25 -11.77 -5.95 -0.61
C ASP A 25 -11.96 -4.62 0.14
N CYS A 26 -12.00 -4.67 1.47
CA CYS A 26 -12.08 -3.46 2.31
C CYS A 26 -10.83 -2.58 2.16
N TRP A 27 -9.64 -3.17 2.09
CA TRP A 27 -8.40 -2.42 1.87
C TRP A 27 -8.35 -1.81 0.46
N GLU A 28 -8.77 -2.54 -0.57
CA GLU A 28 -8.89 -2.04 -1.94
C GLU A 28 -9.86 -0.85 -2.01
N ASN A 29 -10.98 -0.91 -1.31
CA ASN A 29 -11.92 0.22 -1.24
C ASN A 29 -11.28 1.47 -0.60
N LEU A 30 -10.48 1.30 0.48
CA LEU A 30 -9.73 2.41 1.09
C LEU A 30 -8.66 2.96 0.15
N TRP A 31 -7.99 2.08 -0.60
CA TRP A 31 -7.03 2.46 -1.61
C TRP A 31 -7.65 3.32 -2.70
N TRP A 32 -8.79 2.90 -3.26
CA TRP A 32 -9.51 3.66 -4.29
C TRP A 32 -10.01 5.00 -3.75
N GLN A 33 -10.45 5.07 -2.49
CA GLN A 33 -10.81 6.35 -1.87
C GLN A 33 -9.60 7.28 -1.76
N ALA A 34 -8.45 6.78 -1.29
CA ALA A 34 -7.22 7.57 -1.22
C ALA A 34 -6.76 8.00 -2.63
N HIS A 35 -6.96 7.17 -3.66
CA HIS A 35 -6.64 7.54 -5.04
C HIS A 35 -7.51 8.68 -5.58
N ASN A 36 -8.78 8.76 -5.16
CA ASN A 36 -9.69 9.83 -5.57
C ASN A 36 -9.47 11.14 -4.80
N VAL A 37 -8.73 11.12 -3.70
CA VAL A 37 -8.43 12.32 -2.90
C VAL A 37 -7.00 12.77 -3.21
N PRO A 38 -6.81 13.92 -3.86
CA PRO A 38 -5.47 14.46 -4.06
C PRO A 38 -4.82 14.70 -2.70
N ASP A 39 -3.59 14.20 -2.52
CA ASP A 39 -2.80 14.26 -1.29
C ASP A 39 -3.21 13.29 -0.15
N ALA A 40 -4.19 12.40 -0.38
CA ALA A 40 -4.51 11.41 0.64
C ALA A 40 -3.40 10.37 0.81
N PRO A 41 -3.00 10.07 2.05
CA PRO A 41 -2.04 9.00 2.31
C PRO A 41 -2.61 7.63 1.93
N LEU A 42 -1.78 6.79 1.29
CA LEU A 42 -2.18 5.43 0.93
C LEU A 42 -2.21 4.53 2.18
N PRO A 43 -3.21 3.65 2.33
CA PRO A 43 -3.36 2.81 3.51
C PRO A 43 -2.32 1.69 3.55
N CYS A 44 -1.68 1.48 4.71
CA CYS A 44 -0.72 0.39 4.90
C CYS A 44 -1.45 -0.96 5.06
N PRO A 45 -1.14 -1.97 4.22
CA PRO A 45 -1.76 -3.28 4.32
C PRO A 45 -1.43 -4.01 5.63
N ASN A 46 -0.20 -3.85 6.12
CA ASN A 46 0.24 -4.54 7.34
C ASN A 46 -0.48 -4.01 8.59
N CYS A 47 -0.57 -2.68 8.74
CA CYS A 47 -1.33 -2.09 9.83
C CYS A 47 -2.82 -2.39 9.72
N PHE A 48 -3.36 -2.44 8.49
CA PHE A 48 -4.77 -2.73 8.24
C PHE A 48 -5.15 -4.11 8.79
N LEU A 49 -4.29 -5.12 8.63
CA LEU A 49 -4.48 -6.45 9.21
C LEU A 49 -4.50 -6.46 10.74
N GLU A 50 -3.82 -5.51 11.38
CA GLU A 50 -3.88 -5.31 12.82
C GLU A 50 -5.07 -4.43 13.26
N GLY A 51 -5.98 -4.08 12.35
CA GLY A 51 -7.14 -3.21 12.62
C GLY A 51 -6.79 -1.73 12.71
N ARG A 52 -5.62 -1.31 12.18
CA ARG A 52 -5.15 0.08 12.18
C ARG A 52 -4.97 0.59 10.75
N VAL A 53 -5.48 1.78 10.43
CA VAL A 53 -5.28 2.37 9.10
C VAL A 53 -4.17 3.41 9.18
N GLU A 54 -2.95 2.97 8.95
CA GLU A 54 -1.77 3.83 8.97
C GLU A 54 -1.36 4.25 7.56
N ARG A 55 -0.66 5.38 7.46
CA ARG A 55 -0.23 5.95 6.18
C ARG A 55 1.06 5.34 5.66
N LEU A 56 1.07 5.03 4.37
CA LEU A 56 2.27 4.81 3.57
C LEU A 56 2.78 6.16 3.08
N VAL A 57 4.05 6.44 3.34
CA VAL A 57 4.77 7.59 2.82
C VAL A 57 5.66 7.15 1.65
N PRO A 58 5.61 7.83 0.50
CA PRO A 58 6.54 7.56 -0.59
C PRO A 58 7.96 7.91 -0.14
N LEU A 59 8.89 6.99 -0.43
CA LEU A 59 10.31 7.22 -0.26
C LEU A 59 10.88 7.74 -1.59
N GLU A 60 11.57 8.87 -1.54
CA GLU A 60 12.36 9.35 -2.66
C GLU A 60 13.58 8.45 -2.87
N ARG A 61 13.41 7.37 -3.64
CA ARG A 61 14.54 6.58 -4.14
C ARG A 61 15.01 7.14 -5.49
N THR A 62 16.29 7.45 -5.54
CA THR A 62 17.04 7.79 -6.76
C THR A 62 17.32 6.50 -7.54
N GLY A 63 16.34 6.02 -8.30
CA GLY A 63 16.46 4.80 -9.10
C GLY A 63 15.22 4.48 -9.94
N ALA A 64 15.24 3.33 -10.62
CA ALA A 64 14.14 2.81 -11.45
C ALA A 64 13.01 2.16 -10.64
N LEU A 65 13.13 2.11 -9.31
CA LEU A 65 12.10 1.55 -8.41
C LEU A 65 11.50 2.68 -7.58
N GLY A 66 10.18 2.69 -7.46
CA GLY A 66 9.49 3.39 -6.39
C GLY A 66 9.56 2.58 -5.10
N ALA A 67 9.60 3.26 -3.97
CA ALA A 67 9.45 2.62 -2.67
C ALA A 67 8.49 3.43 -1.82
N VAL A 68 7.73 2.76 -0.97
CA VAL A 68 6.89 3.37 0.05
C VAL A 68 7.18 2.73 1.39
N ARG A 69 7.03 3.49 2.47
CA ARG A 69 7.22 2.99 3.82
C ARG A 69 6.06 3.39 4.70
N CYS A 70 5.59 2.49 5.55
CA CYS A 70 4.62 2.83 6.58
C CYS A 70 5.31 3.62 7.71
N ASP A 71 4.70 4.73 8.17
CA ASP A 71 5.28 5.47 9.28
C ASP A 71 5.16 4.72 10.63
N ALA A 72 4.12 3.90 10.81
CA ALA A 72 3.89 3.17 12.06
C ALA A 72 4.67 1.84 12.13
N CYS A 73 4.36 0.89 11.25
CA CYS A 73 5.01 -0.43 11.28
C CYS A 73 6.39 -0.45 10.62
N LYS A 74 6.81 0.65 9.99
CA LYS A 74 8.07 0.79 9.26
C LYS A 74 8.26 -0.21 8.10
N ALA A 75 7.22 -0.96 7.73
CA ALA A 75 7.23 -1.84 6.56
C ALA A 75 7.52 -1.04 5.29
N GLU A 76 8.46 -1.53 4.48
CA GLU A 76 8.85 -0.95 3.21
C GLU A 76 8.38 -1.84 2.07
N PHE A 77 7.81 -1.23 1.03
CA PHE A 77 7.34 -1.91 -0.17
C PHE A 77 7.98 -1.26 -1.38
N GLU A 78 8.65 -2.07 -2.20
CA GLU A 78 9.34 -1.65 -3.40
C GLU A 78 8.54 -2.11 -4.63
N PHE A 79 8.43 -1.24 -5.63
CA PHE A 79 7.69 -1.50 -6.87
C PHE A 79 8.40 -0.84 -8.06
N PRO A 80 8.32 -1.40 -9.28
CA PRO A 80 8.95 -0.81 -10.44
C PRO A 80 8.30 0.53 -10.81
N ARG A 81 9.11 1.58 -10.96
CA ARG A 81 8.70 2.85 -11.54
C ARG A 81 8.80 2.70 -13.06
N GLY A 82 7.71 2.25 -13.68
CA GLY A 82 7.58 2.18 -15.14
C GLY A 82 7.74 3.55 -15.81
#